data_AF-A0AAU4PEU2-F1
#
_entry.id   AF-A0AAU4PEU2-F1
#
_cell.length_a   1.000
_cell.length_b   1.000
_cell.length_c   1.000
_cell.angle_alpha   90.00
_cell.angle_beta   90.00
_cell.angle_gamma   90.00
#
_symmetry.space_group_name_H-M   'P 1'
#
loop_
_entity.id
_entity.type
_entity.pdbx_description
1 polymer ?
#
loop_
_entity_poly.entity_id
_entity_poly.type
_entity_poly.pdbx_seq_one_letter_code
_entity_poly.pdbx_strand_id
1 'polypeptide(L)'
;MSISVHEAGKPNSFLFQGLLELGSTSPSPDMAQRLANQVNTALRPGKIGAVYADTKSSGLVINGSSGTYEEKLFLIGSSAVLDYVGTDLVTFSDAWMPYDLKGRPQPALHAANAPRLSAALLDLSEVFHSEADPDEPTYFGKPTETGVENYYNDEGTAADVWGSFEIQYRYDKFTHAPGFGRIGFKRSADGEVAYVPVLGEHGVLGYLWASDTENAASFEPRDVGDEETYRSGLLWLDRLRLAHDRGLSPSQALTELAGTLEKPGISMLDLASLRELRALGSGRHRYTAAEAMNREMFGGGTERALPCSNP
;
A
#
# COMPACT_ATOMS: atom_id res chain seq x y z
N MET A 1 0.32 -7.72 -14.56
CA MET A 1 0.43 -8.87 -13.65
C MET A 1 1.89 -9.19 -13.42
N SER A 2 2.29 -9.40 -12.17
CA SER A 2 3.64 -9.83 -11.79
C SER A 2 3.64 -11.36 -11.66
N ILE A 3 4.70 -12.02 -12.13
CA ILE A 3 4.88 -13.47 -11.99
C ILE A 3 6.33 -13.77 -11.61
N SER A 4 6.52 -14.65 -10.64
CA SER A 4 7.81 -15.25 -10.30
C SER A 4 7.72 -16.78 -10.27
N VAL A 5 8.78 -17.43 -10.75
CA VAL A 5 8.96 -18.89 -10.69
C VAL A 5 10.27 -19.16 -9.96
N HIS A 6 10.18 -19.82 -8.81
CA HIS A 6 11.30 -20.11 -7.94
C HIS A 6 11.84 -21.52 -8.18
N GLU A 7 13.16 -21.66 -8.08
CA GLU A 7 13.84 -22.94 -8.17
C GLU A 7 13.63 -23.76 -6.88
N ALA A 8 13.37 -25.06 -7.04
CA ALA A 8 13.12 -25.97 -5.93
C ALA A 8 14.29 -25.98 -4.93
N GLY A 9 13.97 -25.77 -3.65
CA GLY A 9 14.95 -25.76 -2.55
C GLY A 9 15.84 -24.52 -2.50
N LYS A 10 15.61 -23.50 -3.34
CA LYS A 10 16.40 -22.25 -3.36
C LYS A 10 15.47 -21.03 -3.38
N PRO A 11 15.04 -20.52 -2.21
CA PRO A 11 14.00 -19.48 -2.12
C PRO A 11 14.36 -18.18 -2.85
N ASN A 12 15.64 -17.83 -2.91
CA ASN A 12 16.14 -16.61 -3.58
C ASN A 12 16.64 -16.86 -5.02
N SER A 13 16.37 -18.04 -5.60
CA SER A 13 16.73 -18.38 -6.98
C SER A 13 15.50 -18.39 -7.87
N PHE A 14 15.50 -17.55 -8.90
CA PHE A 14 14.40 -17.40 -9.84
C PHE A 14 14.72 -18.09 -11.17
N LEU A 15 13.85 -19.00 -11.59
CA LEU A 15 13.84 -19.54 -12.95
C LEU A 15 13.18 -18.56 -13.93
N PHE A 16 12.25 -17.74 -13.44
CA PHE A 16 11.63 -16.63 -14.16
C PHE A 16 11.16 -15.57 -13.16
N GLN A 17 11.24 -14.31 -13.56
CA GLN A 17 10.61 -13.19 -12.86
C GLN A 17 10.31 -12.09 -13.89
N GLY A 18 9.08 -11.61 -13.92
CA GLY A 18 8.70 -10.58 -14.89
C GLY A 18 7.27 -10.07 -14.76
N LEU A 19 7.00 -9.02 -15.52
CA LEU A 19 5.68 -8.44 -15.68
C LEU A 19 5.07 -8.95 -16.99
N LEU A 20 3.81 -9.37 -16.92
CA LEU A 20 3.00 -9.77 -18.06
C LEU A 20 1.76 -8.86 -18.17
N GLU A 21 1.45 -8.50 -19.41
CA GLU A 21 0.25 -7.74 -19.76
C GLU A 21 -0.96 -8.68 -19.80
N LEU A 22 -1.95 -8.39 -18.95
CA LEU A 22 -3.27 -8.99 -19.06
C LEU A 22 -4.04 -8.17 -20.10
N GLY A 23 -4.24 -8.72 -21.30
CA GLY A 23 -4.94 -8.01 -22.37
C GLY A 23 -6.29 -7.46 -21.91
N SER A 24 -6.61 -6.22 -22.29
CA SER A 24 -7.74 -5.41 -21.80
C SER A 24 -9.13 -5.81 -22.34
N THR A 25 -9.33 -7.07 -22.73
CA THR A 25 -10.63 -7.56 -23.21
C THR A 25 -10.96 -8.90 -22.56
N SER A 26 -12.27 -9.18 -22.40
CA SER A 26 -12.87 -10.32 -21.71
C SER A 26 -12.01 -11.58 -21.72
N PRO A 27 -11.90 -12.31 -20.59
CA PRO A 27 -11.03 -13.48 -20.48
C PRO A 27 -11.32 -14.44 -21.62
N SER A 28 -10.39 -14.50 -22.58
CA SER A 28 -10.41 -15.51 -23.62
C SER A 28 -10.08 -16.85 -22.96
N PRO A 29 -10.78 -17.95 -23.30
CA PRO A 29 -10.51 -19.27 -22.72
C PRO A 29 -9.04 -19.71 -22.87
N ASP A 30 -8.32 -19.16 -23.85
CA ASP A 30 -6.90 -19.46 -24.11
C ASP A 30 -5.91 -18.50 -23.44
N MET A 31 -6.39 -17.51 -22.66
CA MET A 31 -5.52 -16.52 -22.02
C MET A 31 -4.53 -17.17 -21.04
N ALA A 32 -5.02 -18.07 -20.17
CA ALA A 32 -4.19 -18.81 -19.23
C ALA A 32 -3.13 -19.65 -19.95
N GLN A 33 -3.51 -20.36 -21.00
CA GLN A 33 -2.58 -21.18 -21.79
C GLN A 33 -1.51 -20.33 -22.47
N ARG A 34 -1.87 -19.15 -23.00
CA ARG A 34 -0.90 -18.21 -23.61
C ARG A 34 0.09 -17.68 -22.58
N LEU A 35 -0.37 -17.27 -21.40
CA LEU A 35 0.50 -16.81 -20.32
C LEU A 35 1.44 -17.94 -19.87
N ALA A 36 0.92 -19.14 -19.66
CA ALA A 36 1.72 -20.31 -19.30
C ALA A 36 2.79 -20.62 -20.36
N ASN A 37 2.44 -20.58 -21.65
CA ASN A 37 3.40 -20.79 -22.75
C ASN A 37 4.47 -19.71 -22.79
N GLN A 38 4.11 -18.44 -22.54
CA GLN A 38 5.05 -17.33 -22.49
C GLN A 38 6.06 -17.51 -21.34
N VAL A 39 5.58 -17.86 -20.14
CA VAL A 39 6.47 -18.15 -19.00
C VAL A 39 7.35 -19.35 -19.31
N ASN A 40 6.78 -20.46 -19.78
CA ASN A 40 7.51 -21.70 -20.08
C ASN A 40 8.63 -21.49 -21.12
N THR A 41 8.40 -20.65 -22.13
CA THR A 41 9.41 -20.34 -23.15
C THR A 41 10.56 -19.51 -22.60
N ALA A 42 10.31 -18.70 -21.57
CA ALA A 42 11.29 -17.82 -20.94
C ALA A 42 11.98 -18.43 -19.70
N LEU A 43 11.57 -19.63 -19.28
CA LEU A 43 12.13 -20.31 -18.09
C LEU A 43 13.61 -20.63 -18.27
N ARG A 44 14.41 -20.30 -17.25
CA ARG A 44 15.76 -20.81 -17.11
C ARG A 44 15.74 -22.31 -16.73
N PRO A 45 16.76 -23.09 -17.10
CA PRO A 45 16.85 -24.49 -16.70
C PRO A 45 16.85 -24.65 -15.18
N GLY A 46 16.04 -25.57 -14.68
CA GLY A 46 15.96 -25.89 -13.25
C GLY A 46 14.66 -26.62 -12.92
N LYS A 47 14.57 -27.13 -11.68
CA LYS A 47 13.34 -27.74 -11.17
C LYS A 47 12.46 -26.63 -10.57
N ILE A 48 11.22 -26.49 -11.03
CA ILE A 48 10.25 -25.55 -10.44
C ILE A 48 9.92 -26.01 -9.02
N GLY A 49 10.00 -25.08 -8.06
CA GLY A 49 9.61 -25.29 -6.68
C GLY A 49 8.29 -24.59 -6.31
N ALA A 50 8.16 -23.33 -6.72
CA ALA A 50 7.00 -22.49 -6.45
C ALA A 50 6.75 -21.51 -7.59
N VAL A 51 5.49 -21.17 -7.81
CA VAL A 51 5.07 -20.10 -8.72
C VAL A 51 4.20 -19.13 -7.93
N TYR A 52 4.49 -17.83 -8.07
CA TYR A 52 3.68 -16.76 -7.52
C TYR A 52 3.25 -15.83 -8.65
N ALA A 53 2.02 -15.37 -8.55
CA ALA A 53 1.39 -14.51 -9.53
C ALA A 53 0.53 -13.50 -8.80
N ASP A 54 0.67 -12.22 -9.11
CA ASP A 54 -0.14 -11.18 -8.50
C ASP A 54 -0.57 -10.11 -9.50
N THR A 55 -1.74 -9.52 -9.25
CA THR A 55 -2.19 -8.35 -9.98
C THR A 55 -2.85 -7.36 -9.04
N LYS A 56 -2.51 -6.08 -9.22
CA LYS A 56 -3.14 -4.98 -8.49
C LYS A 56 -4.24 -4.41 -9.38
N SER A 57 -5.46 -4.35 -8.86
CA SER A 57 -6.61 -3.83 -9.58
C SER A 57 -7.07 -2.52 -8.96
N SER A 58 -7.15 -1.48 -9.79
CA SER A 58 -7.86 -0.26 -9.46
C SER A 58 -9.38 -0.50 -9.54
N GLY A 59 -10.18 0.32 -8.86
CA GLY A 59 -11.62 0.11 -8.81
C GLY A 59 -12.40 1.31 -8.31
N LEU A 60 -13.71 1.25 -8.46
CA LEU A 60 -14.61 2.32 -8.04
C LEU A 60 -15.05 2.13 -6.58
N VAL A 61 -14.80 3.13 -5.74
CA VAL A 61 -15.36 3.27 -4.39
C VAL A 61 -16.55 4.21 -4.45
N ILE A 62 -17.73 3.73 -4.03
CA ILE A 62 -18.99 4.47 -4.17
C ILE A 62 -19.34 5.14 -2.84
N ASN A 63 -19.55 6.44 -2.84
CA ASN A 63 -20.04 7.21 -1.70
C ASN A 63 -21.33 7.96 -2.08
N GLY A 64 -22.47 7.43 -1.63
CA GLY A 64 -23.78 7.96 -2.01
C GLY A 64 -24.00 7.90 -3.52
N SER A 65 -24.27 9.05 -4.16
CA SER A 65 -24.44 9.16 -5.62
C SER A 65 -23.14 9.41 -6.39
N SER A 66 -21.99 9.46 -5.70
CA SER A 66 -20.68 9.72 -6.31
C SER A 66 -19.80 8.48 -6.24
N GLY A 67 -18.96 8.27 -7.26
CA GLY A 67 -17.94 7.23 -7.27
C GLY A 67 -16.56 7.85 -7.46
N THR A 68 -15.60 7.43 -6.63
CA THR A 68 -14.20 7.80 -6.76
C THR A 68 -13.44 6.59 -7.28
N TYR A 69 -12.60 6.80 -8.30
CA TYR A 69 -11.72 5.74 -8.77
C TYR A 69 -10.49 5.69 -7.89
N GLU A 70 -10.24 4.53 -7.30
CA GLU A 70 -9.07 4.27 -6.46
C GLU A 70 -8.11 3.34 -7.18
N GLU A 71 -6.87 3.80 -7.27
CA GLU A 71 -5.73 2.97 -7.65
C GLU A 71 -5.52 1.86 -6.61
N LYS A 72 -5.18 0.63 -7.06
CA LYS A 72 -4.83 -0.49 -6.16
C LYS A 72 -5.90 -0.75 -5.10
N LEU A 73 -7.16 -0.85 -5.53
CA LEU A 73 -8.28 -1.18 -4.66
C LEU A 73 -8.15 -2.59 -4.06
N PHE A 74 -7.66 -3.52 -4.89
CA PHE A 74 -7.34 -4.89 -4.48
C PHE A 74 -6.00 -5.33 -5.03
N LEU A 75 -5.41 -6.32 -4.37
CA LEU A 75 -4.42 -7.22 -4.92
C LEU A 75 -5.03 -8.62 -4.93
N ILE A 76 -4.95 -9.28 -6.09
CA ILE A 76 -5.28 -10.71 -6.21
C ILE A 76 -3.95 -11.42 -6.39
N GLY A 77 -3.60 -12.25 -5.41
CA GLY A 77 -2.41 -13.10 -5.41
C GLY A 77 -2.81 -14.54 -5.71
N SER A 78 -1.93 -15.30 -6.33
CA SER A 78 -2.07 -16.74 -6.49
C SER A 78 -0.71 -17.39 -6.34
N SER A 79 -0.67 -18.47 -5.59
CA SER A 79 0.53 -19.25 -5.32
C SER A 79 0.29 -20.71 -5.67
N ALA A 80 1.30 -21.34 -6.26
CA ALA A 80 1.34 -22.78 -6.48
C ALA A 80 2.67 -23.31 -5.94
N VAL A 81 2.61 -24.08 -4.86
CA VAL A 81 3.77 -24.62 -4.17
C VAL A 81 3.52 -26.08 -3.86
N LEU A 82 4.39 -26.96 -4.37
CA LEU A 82 4.19 -28.40 -4.31
C LEU A 82 2.82 -28.78 -4.91
N ASP A 83 1.95 -29.38 -4.11
CA ASP A 83 0.60 -29.83 -4.39
C ASP A 83 -0.48 -28.86 -3.87
N TYR A 84 -0.08 -27.71 -3.34
CA TYR A 84 -0.97 -26.65 -2.87
C TYR A 84 -1.09 -25.52 -3.89
N VAL A 85 -2.32 -25.10 -4.18
CA VAL A 85 -2.63 -23.89 -4.93
C VAL A 85 -3.57 -23.04 -4.07
N GLY A 86 -3.21 -21.78 -3.88
CA GLY A 86 -4.01 -20.81 -3.13
C GLY A 86 -4.17 -19.51 -3.89
N THR A 87 -5.26 -18.79 -3.62
CA THR A 87 -5.51 -17.45 -4.15
C THR A 87 -5.92 -16.56 -2.99
N ASP A 88 -5.26 -15.40 -2.89
CA ASP A 88 -5.47 -14.43 -1.82
C ASP A 88 -6.09 -13.17 -2.43
N LEU A 89 -7.10 -12.62 -1.75
CA LEU A 89 -7.65 -11.31 -2.05
C LEU A 89 -7.29 -10.35 -0.92
N VAL A 90 -6.46 -9.35 -1.24
CA VAL A 90 -6.07 -8.30 -0.29
C VAL A 90 -6.76 -7.00 -0.69
N THR A 91 -7.34 -6.30 0.29
CA THR A 91 -7.85 -4.95 0.12
C THR A 91 -7.13 -3.95 0.99
N PHE A 92 -7.12 -2.70 0.54
CA PHE A 92 -6.34 -1.63 1.14
C PHE A 92 -7.18 -0.38 1.45
N SER A 93 -8.50 -0.54 1.51
CA SER A 93 -9.45 0.54 1.76
C SER A 93 -10.34 0.18 2.92
N ASP A 94 -10.64 1.16 3.78
CA ASP A 94 -11.65 1.02 4.82
C ASP A 94 -13.07 1.20 4.29
N ALA A 95 -13.26 1.48 2.99
CA ALA A 95 -14.58 1.66 2.39
C ALA A 95 -15.52 0.45 2.53
N TRP A 96 -14.94 -0.72 2.82
CA TRP A 96 -15.65 -1.98 3.07
C TRP A 96 -16.14 -2.13 4.51
N MET A 97 -15.75 -1.22 5.41
CA MET A 97 -16.03 -1.28 6.83
C MET A 97 -17.05 -0.20 7.26
N PRO A 98 -17.86 -0.45 8.31
CA PRO A 98 -18.86 0.51 8.79
C PRO A 98 -18.26 1.80 9.37
N TYR A 99 -17.03 1.73 9.87
CA TYR A 99 -16.26 2.87 10.36
C TYR A 99 -14.92 2.98 9.60
N ASP A 100 -14.42 4.19 9.45
CA ASP A 100 -13.09 4.42 8.90
C ASP A 100 -12.00 4.03 9.91
N LEU A 101 -10.72 4.05 9.50
CA LEU A 101 -9.60 3.67 10.37
C LEU A 101 -9.42 4.57 11.61
N LYS A 102 -10.10 5.72 11.65
CA LYS A 102 -10.14 6.66 12.80
C LYS A 102 -11.37 6.47 13.68
N GLY A 103 -12.17 5.43 13.43
CA GLY A 103 -13.40 5.13 14.17
C GLY A 103 -14.59 6.04 13.81
N ARG A 104 -14.52 6.81 12.72
CA ARG A 104 -15.63 7.69 12.30
C ARG A 104 -16.63 6.89 11.45
N PRO A 105 -17.95 7.02 11.70
CA PRO A 105 -18.96 6.24 10.99
C PRO A 105 -19.08 6.67 9.52
N GLN A 106 -19.21 5.69 8.61
CA GLN A 106 -19.33 5.90 7.17
C GLN A 106 -20.47 5.10 6.52
N PRO A 107 -21.72 5.23 7.00
CA PRO A 107 -22.82 4.32 6.65
C PRO A 107 -23.18 4.30 5.16
N ALA A 108 -23.12 5.44 4.47
CA ALA A 108 -23.43 5.51 3.04
C ALA A 108 -22.35 4.87 2.16
N LEU A 109 -21.09 4.94 2.60
CA LEU A 109 -19.95 4.32 1.93
C LEU A 109 -20.02 2.79 2.12
N HIS A 110 -20.19 2.35 3.36
CA HIS A 110 -20.30 0.94 3.71
C HIS A 110 -21.47 0.26 2.98
N ALA A 111 -22.66 0.84 3.02
CA ALA A 111 -23.85 0.28 2.38
C ALA A 111 -23.70 0.12 0.85
N ALA A 112 -22.91 0.98 0.20
CA ALA A 112 -22.69 0.93 -1.24
C ALA A 112 -21.56 -0.02 -1.66
N ASN A 113 -20.61 -0.33 -0.76
CA ASN A 113 -19.40 -1.08 -1.10
C ASN A 113 -19.32 -2.47 -0.46
N ALA A 114 -19.71 -2.65 0.81
CA ALA A 114 -19.59 -3.94 1.49
C ALA A 114 -20.30 -5.10 0.76
N PRO A 115 -21.53 -4.94 0.23
CA PRO A 115 -22.18 -6.00 -0.55
C PRO A 115 -21.41 -6.39 -1.82
N ARG A 116 -20.64 -5.46 -2.41
CA ARG A 116 -19.84 -5.72 -3.61
C ARG A 116 -18.61 -6.56 -3.28
N LEU A 117 -17.97 -6.33 -2.13
CA LEU A 117 -16.87 -7.17 -1.65
C LEU A 117 -17.40 -8.58 -1.30
N SER A 118 -18.51 -8.67 -0.58
CA SER A 118 -19.14 -9.95 -0.25
C SER A 118 -19.50 -10.76 -1.49
N ALA A 119 -20.08 -10.13 -2.52
CA ALA A 119 -20.37 -10.79 -3.79
C ALA A 119 -19.09 -11.25 -4.50
N ALA A 120 -18.03 -10.45 -4.52
CA ALA A 120 -16.76 -10.84 -5.13
C ALA A 120 -16.11 -12.04 -4.41
N LEU A 121 -16.16 -12.08 -3.08
CA LEU A 121 -15.67 -13.23 -2.30
C LEU A 121 -16.49 -14.49 -2.59
N LEU A 122 -17.82 -14.36 -2.69
CA LEU A 122 -18.69 -15.47 -3.07
C LEU A 122 -18.38 -15.99 -4.48
N ASP A 123 -18.23 -15.10 -5.45
CA ASP A 123 -17.87 -15.46 -6.83
C ASP A 123 -16.53 -16.21 -6.87
N LEU A 124 -15.54 -15.76 -6.10
CA LEU A 124 -14.25 -16.45 -5.98
C LEU A 124 -14.43 -17.84 -5.36
N SER A 125 -15.19 -17.96 -4.28
CA SER A 125 -15.47 -19.25 -3.63
C SER A 125 -16.16 -20.24 -4.57
N GLU A 126 -17.11 -19.76 -5.38
CA GLU A 126 -17.77 -20.59 -6.40
C GLU A 126 -16.79 -21.06 -7.48
N VAL A 127 -15.92 -20.18 -7.96
CA VAL A 127 -14.91 -20.47 -8.99
C VAL A 127 -13.87 -21.49 -8.49
N PHE A 128 -13.42 -21.35 -7.24
CA PHE A 128 -12.42 -22.24 -6.64
C PHE A 128 -13.03 -23.49 -6.00
N HIS A 129 -14.35 -23.57 -5.91
CA HIS A 129 -15.06 -24.63 -5.17
C HIS A 129 -14.54 -24.79 -3.73
N SER A 130 -14.22 -23.67 -3.09
CA SER A 130 -13.69 -23.59 -1.73
C SER A 130 -14.25 -22.36 -1.04
N GLU A 131 -14.61 -22.48 0.24
CA GLU A 131 -14.99 -21.34 1.05
C GLU A 131 -13.79 -20.40 1.24
N ALA A 132 -14.07 -19.11 1.39
CA ALA A 132 -13.06 -18.11 1.72
C ALA A 132 -12.58 -18.36 3.15
N ASP A 133 -11.28 -18.60 3.33
CA ASP A 133 -10.65 -18.76 4.65
C ASP A 133 -10.04 -17.42 5.07
N PRO A 134 -10.60 -16.71 6.09
CA PRO A 134 -10.08 -15.42 6.50
C PRO A 134 -8.71 -15.56 7.17
N ASP A 135 -7.74 -14.79 6.68
CA ASP A 135 -6.39 -14.76 7.27
C ASP A 135 -6.37 -14.09 8.65
N GLU A 136 -5.21 -14.12 9.32
CA GLU A 136 -5.01 -13.49 10.61
C GLU A 136 -5.40 -12.00 10.58
N PRO A 137 -6.04 -11.49 11.65
CA PRO A 137 -6.33 -10.07 11.77
C PRO A 137 -5.08 -9.20 11.64
N THR A 138 -5.21 -8.13 10.85
CA THR A 138 -4.18 -7.08 10.76
C THR A 138 -4.40 -6.05 11.87
N TYR A 139 -3.49 -5.09 12.00
CA TYR A 139 -3.71 -3.92 12.86
C TYR A 139 -4.90 -3.05 12.41
N PHE A 140 -5.31 -3.12 11.16
CA PHE A 140 -6.31 -2.22 10.56
C PHE A 140 -7.72 -2.78 10.54
N GLY A 141 -7.84 -4.10 10.45
CA GLY A 141 -9.14 -4.77 10.36
C GLY A 141 -9.02 -6.28 10.47
N LYS A 142 -10.17 -6.91 10.73
CA LYS A 142 -10.32 -8.35 10.86
C LYS A 142 -10.95 -8.89 9.58
N PRO A 143 -10.22 -9.66 8.75
CA PRO A 143 -10.82 -10.36 7.63
C PRO A 143 -11.95 -11.28 8.12
N THR A 144 -12.99 -11.42 7.31
CA THR A 144 -14.10 -12.35 7.50
C THR A 144 -14.41 -13.01 6.16
N GLU A 145 -15.21 -14.08 6.17
CA GLU A 145 -15.60 -14.81 4.96
C GLU A 145 -16.33 -13.91 3.94
N THR A 146 -16.92 -12.80 4.40
CA THR A 146 -17.75 -11.89 3.57
C THR A 146 -17.21 -10.48 3.45
N GLY A 147 -16.07 -10.15 4.07
CA GLY A 147 -15.55 -8.79 4.07
C GLY A 147 -14.54 -8.53 5.18
N VAL A 148 -14.58 -7.33 5.77
CA VAL A 148 -13.63 -6.90 6.81
C VAL A 148 -14.38 -6.18 7.92
N GLU A 149 -14.01 -6.45 9.18
CA GLU A 149 -14.58 -5.81 10.36
C GLU A 149 -13.60 -4.83 11.03
N ASN A 150 -14.14 -3.76 11.61
CA ASN A 150 -13.41 -2.83 12.46
C ASN A 150 -13.06 -3.47 13.83
N TYR A 151 -12.04 -2.91 14.49
CA TYR A 151 -11.85 -3.09 15.93
C TYR A 151 -12.76 -2.17 16.73
N TYR A 152 -13.16 -2.63 17.91
CA TYR A 152 -13.94 -1.88 18.88
C TYR A 152 -13.18 -1.86 20.21
N ASN A 153 -13.30 -0.75 20.95
CA ASN A 153 -12.78 -0.64 22.30
C ASN A 153 -13.72 -1.34 23.32
N ASP A 154 -13.30 -1.38 24.59
CA ASP A 154 -14.08 -2.01 25.69
C ASP A 154 -15.46 -1.38 25.89
N GLU A 155 -15.67 -0.16 25.40
CA GLU A 155 -16.94 0.57 25.47
C GLU A 155 -17.84 0.29 24.25
N GLY A 156 -17.41 -0.55 23.31
CA GLY A 156 -18.15 -0.90 22.09
C GLY A 156 -18.12 0.18 21.01
N THR A 157 -17.22 1.16 21.11
CA THR A 157 -17.00 2.20 20.10
C THR A 157 -15.90 1.75 19.13
N ALA A 158 -16.05 2.06 17.84
CA ALA A 158 -15.03 1.75 16.85
C ALA A 158 -13.69 2.40 17.23
N ALA A 159 -12.62 1.61 17.21
CA ALA A 159 -11.29 2.04 17.63
C ALA A 159 -10.62 2.90 16.56
N ASP A 160 -9.92 3.94 16.98
CA ASP A 160 -8.96 4.68 16.14
C ASP A 160 -7.67 3.87 16.00
N VAL A 161 -7.70 2.86 15.12
CA VAL A 161 -6.55 1.99 14.84
C VAL A 161 -5.45 2.74 14.10
N TRP A 162 -5.82 3.76 13.33
CA TRP A 162 -4.87 4.64 12.65
C TRP A 162 -3.97 5.38 13.63
N GLY A 163 -4.57 6.05 14.63
CA GLY A 163 -3.85 6.75 15.68
C GLY A 163 -3.11 5.82 16.64
N SER A 164 -3.67 4.63 16.88
CA SER A 164 -3.15 3.69 17.88
C SER A 164 -1.99 2.83 17.38
N PHE A 165 -1.95 2.45 16.11
CA PHE A 165 -0.95 1.52 15.58
C PHE A 165 -0.07 2.16 14.53
N GLU A 166 -0.63 2.83 13.52
CA GLU A 166 0.18 3.38 12.44
C GLU A 166 1.05 4.54 12.93
N ILE A 167 0.46 5.44 13.71
CA ILE A 167 1.19 6.55 14.31
C ILE A 167 2.12 6.01 15.41
N GLN A 168 1.68 5.16 16.34
CA GLN A 168 2.59 4.69 17.41
C GLN A 168 3.71 3.77 16.94
N TYR A 169 3.48 2.81 16.02
CA TYR A 169 4.55 1.96 15.48
C TYR A 169 5.61 2.80 14.76
N ARG A 170 5.18 3.80 13.96
CA ARG A 170 6.07 4.78 13.35
C ARG A 170 6.80 5.62 14.39
N TYR A 171 6.13 6.03 15.46
CA TYR A 171 6.76 6.83 16.50
C TYR A 171 7.73 6.00 17.33
N ASP A 172 7.40 4.78 17.77
CA ASP A 172 8.24 3.90 18.60
C ASP A 172 9.56 3.49 17.94
N LYS A 173 9.56 3.30 16.63
CA LYS A 173 10.79 3.01 15.88
C LYS A 173 11.77 4.18 15.91
N PHE A 174 11.27 5.42 15.99
CA PHE A 174 12.11 6.61 15.91
C PHE A 174 12.16 7.46 17.21
N THR A 175 11.30 7.24 18.20
CA THR A 175 11.25 8.00 19.48
C THR A 175 12.50 7.81 20.31
N HIS A 176 13.20 6.70 20.12
CA HIS A 176 14.50 6.45 20.74
C HIS A 176 15.62 7.31 20.13
N ALA A 177 15.36 8.02 19.02
CA ALA A 177 16.30 9.00 18.48
C ALA A 177 16.17 10.34 19.22
N PRO A 178 17.27 10.90 19.76
CA PRO A 178 17.25 12.21 20.41
C PRO A 178 16.70 13.30 19.48
N GLY A 179 15.72 14.09 19.93
CA GLY A 179 15.14 15.22 19.18
C GLY A 179 13.88 14.92 18.35
N PHE A 180 13.40 13.67 18.35
CA PHE A 180 12.32 13.21 17.48
C PHE A 180 10.91 13.70 17.87
N GLY A 181 10.74 14.26 19.07
CA GLY A 181 9.42 14.53 19.65
C GLY A 181 8.58 15.58 18.91
N ARG A 182 9.18 16.58 18.23
CA ARG A 182 8.46 17.64 17.49
C ARG A 182 9.33 18.25 16.39
N ILE A 183 9.05 17.91 15.12
CA ILE A 183 9.66 18.58 13.96
C ILE A 183 9.01 19.94 13.62
N GLY A 184 7.96 20.32 14.36
CA GLY A 184 7.20 21.56 14.16
C GLY A 184 6.04 21.46 13.16
N PHE A 185 6.21 20.73 12.06
CA PHE A 185 5.11 20.39 11.16
C PHE A 185 4.22 19.27 11.72
N LYS A 186 2.93 19.27 11.35
CA LYS A 186 2.10 18.08 11.52
C LYS A 186 2.66 16.93 10.68
N ARG A 187 2.52 15.71 11.17
CA ARG A 187 3.03 14.50 10.51
C ARG A 187 1.95 13.65 9.85
N SER A 188 0.76 14.22 9.72
CA SER A 188 -0.39 13.66 9.01
C SER A 188 -1.14 14.81 8.34
N ALA A 189 -1.77 14.54 7.19
CA ALA A 189 -2.59 15.49 6.45
C ALA A 189 -3.78 14.73 5.86
N ASP A 190 -5.01 15.18 6.13
CA ASP A 190 -6.26 14.55 5.65
C ASP A 190 -6.57 14.85 4.18
N GLY A 191 -5.91 15.85 3.60
CA GLY A 191 -6.03 16.26 2.21
C GLY A 191 -4.81 15.94 1.34
N GLU A 192 -4.81 16.52 0.14
CA GLU A 192 -3.75 16.34 -0.85
C GLU A 192 -2.38 16.81 -0.33
N VAL A 193 -1.33 16.11 -0.74
CA VAL A 193 0.06 16.53 -0.52
C VAL A 193 0.83 16.54 -1.83
N ALA A 194 1.88 17.36 -1.87
CA ALA A 194 2.97 17.18 -2.81
C ALA A 194 3.99 16.21 -2.25
N TYR A 195 4.65 15.42 -3.10
CA TYR A 195 5.68 14.49 -2.66
C TYR A 195 6.84 14.31 -3.64
N VAL A 196 7.98 13.85 -3.11
CA VAL A 196 9.22 13.59 -3.86
C VAL A 196 9.85 12.28 -3.37
N PRO A 197 10.20 11.34 -4.26
CA PRO A 197 10.92 10.12 -3.88
C PRO A 197 12.36 10.42 -3.45
N VAL A 198 12.80 9.77 -2.39
CA VAL A 198 14.19 9.72 -1.94
C VAL A 198 14.81 8.41 -2.44
N LEU A 199 15.90 8.53 -3.18
CA LEU A 199 16.60 7.39 -3.77
C LEU A 199 17.85 7.03 -2.96
N GLY A 200 18.05 5.75 -2.73
CA GLY A 200 19.25 5.12 -2.19
C GLY A 200 20.01 4.37 -3.28
N GLU A 201 20.99 3.57 -2.88
CA GLU A 201 21.81 2.80 -3.82
C GLU A 201 21.00 1.75 -4.58
N HIS A 202 20.00 1.17 -3.90
CA HIS A 202 19.24 0.02 -4.38
C HIS A 202 17.79 0.32 -4.77
N GLY A 203 17.38 1.59 -4.74
CA GLY A 203 16.02 2.00 -5.14
C GLY A 203 15.45 3.14 -4.32
N VAL A 204 14.12 3.24 -4.27
CA VAL A 204 13.43 4.26 -3.47
C VAL A 204 13.48 3.86 -1.99
N LEU A 205 14.07 4.70 -1.15
CA LEU A 205 14.11 4.53 0.30
C LEU A 205 12.83 5.06 0.98
N GLY A 206 12.11 5.97 0.34
CA GLY A 206 10.88 6.54 0.85
C GLY A 206 10.51 7.83 0.13
N TYR A 207 9.58 8.58 0.71
CA TYR A 207 9.03 9.79 0.09
C TYR A 207 8.98 10.95 1.08
N LEU A 208 9.54 12.09 0.67
CA LEU A 208 9.27 13.37 1.33
C LEU A 208 7.91 13.88 0.87
N TRP A 209 7.13 14.44 1.77
CA TRP A 209 5.83 15.02 1.42
C TRP A 209 5.49 16.27 2.23
N ALA A 210 4.61 17.09 1.67
CA ALA A 210 4.16 18.34 2.27
C ALA A 210 2.72 18.73 1.88
N SER A 211 2.00 19.31 2.84
CA SER A 211 0.71 19.97 2.68
C SER A 211 0.73 21.33 3.40
N ASP A 212 0.64 22.41 2.63
CA ASP A 212 0.55 23.76 3.19
C ASP A 212 -0.79 24.02 3.88
N THR A 213 -1.87 23.43 3.36
CA THR A 213 -3.24 23.63 3.88
C THR A 213 -3.38 23.16 5.33
N GLU A 214 -2.64 22.13 5.70
CA GLU A 214 -2.69 21.52 7.03
C GLU A 214 -1.44 21.81 7.87
N ASN A 215 -0.50 22.57 7.33
CA ASN A 215 0.82 22.81 7.91
C ASN A 215 1.53 21.48 8.27
N ALA A 216 1.56 20.56 7.32
CA ALA A 216 2.01 19.19 7.51
C ALA A 216 3.16 18.84 6.56
N ALA A 217 4.20 18.19 7.06
CA ALA A 217 5.28 17.65 6.25
C ALA A 217 5.97 16.50 6.98
N SER A 218 6.39 15.48 6.23
CA SER A 218 7.15 14.37 6.80
C SER A 218 7.96 13.62 5.75
N PHE A 219 8.69 12.63 6.24
CA PHE A 219 9.29 11.59 5.42
C PHE A 219 8.58 10.27 5.70
N GLU A 220 8.21 9.58 4.64
CA GLU A 220 7.53 8.30 4.64
C GLU A 220 8.47 7.20 4.15
N PRO A 221 9.05 6.36 5.04
CA PRO A 221 10.01 5.32 4.68
C PRO A 221 9.33 4.16 3.93
N ARG A 222 10.00 3.62 2.91
CA ARG A 222 9.50 2.46 2.14
C ARG A 222 9.49 1.16 2.93
N ASP A 223 10.54 0.93 3.72
CA ASP A 223 10.69 -0.24 4.57
C ASP A 223 11.41 0.17 5.87
N VAL A 224 10.69 0.21 6.98
CA VAL A 224 11.26 0.58 8.29
C VAL A 224 12.14 -0.52 8.91
N GLY A 225 12.10 -1.74 8.36
CA GLY A 225 12.98 -2.84 8.78
C GLY A 225 14.38 -2.76 8.17
N ASP A 226 14.55 -1.94 7.13
CA ASP A 226 15.82 -1.71 6.46
C ASP A 226 16.62 -0.57 7.13
N GLU A 227 17.91 -0.85 7.41
CA GLU A 227 18.79 0.06 8.16
C GLU A 227 19.15 1.32 7.34
N GLU A 228 19.28 1.21 6.01
CA GLU A 228 19.56 2.36 5.13
C GLU A 228 18.35 3.32 5.10
N THR A 229 17.15 2.75 4.97
CA THR A 229 15.89 3.47 5.00
C THR A 229 15.65 4.13 6.35
N TYR A 230 15.91 3.44 7.46
CA TYR A 230 15.81 3.99 8.81
C TYR A 230 16.73 5.20 9.02
N ARG A 231 18.02 5.08 8.66
CA ARG A 231 18.99 6.19 8.74
C ARG A 231 18.58 7.38 7.87
N SER A 232 18.08 7.10 6.67
CA SER A 232 17.59 8.14 5.76
C SER A 232 16.39 8.86 6.34
N GLY A 233 15.46 8.13 6.98
CA GLY A 233 14.33 8.73 7.66
C GLY A 233 14.74 9.71 8.75
N LEU A 234 15.71 9.35 9.59
CA LEU A 234 16.26 10.26 10.61
C LEU A 234 16.86 11.53 9.99
N LEU A 235 17.63 11.40 8.92
CA LEU A 235 18.26 12.53 8.23
C LEU A 235 17.21 13.50 7.66
N TRP A 236 16.19 12.98 6.98
CA TRP A 236 15.18 13.80 6.33
C TRP A 236 14.26 14.50 7.32
N LEU A 237 13.95 13.85 8.43
CA LEU A 237 13.13 14.45 9.48
C LEU A 237 13.86 15.56 10.23
N ASP A 238 15.18 15.42 10.48
CA ASP A 238 15.98 16.52 11.05
C ASP A 238 16.08 17.70 10.08
N ARG A 239 16.24 17.45 8.79
CA ARG A 239 16.23 18.49 7.75
C ARG A 239 14.89 19.24 7.69
N LEU A 240 13.77 18.53 7.78
CA LEU A 240 12.43 19.14 7.85
C LEU A 240 12.26 19.99 9.12
N ARG A 241 12.76 19.52 10.27
CA ARG A 241 12.78 20.31 11.51
C ARG A 241 13.59 21.59 11.33
N LEU A 242 14.80 21.52 10.76
CA LEU A 242 15.62 22.70 10.50
C LEU A 242 14.95 23.68 9.54
N ALA A 243 14.21 23.20 8.54
CA ALA A 243 13.41 24.03 7.64
C ALA A 243 12.26 24.72 8.38
N HIS A 244 11.54 24.00 9.24
CA HIS A 244 10.50 24.55 10.11
C HIS A 244 11.06 25.61 11.07
N ASP A 245 12.19 25.34 11.72
CA ASP A 245 12.83 26.26 12.67
C ASP A 245 13.26 27.58 12.00
N ARG A 246 13.49 27.56 10.67
CA ARG A 246 13.71 28.76 9.84
C ARG A 246 12.42 29.45 9.39
N GLY A 247 11.26 28.92 9.73
CA GLY A 247 9.94 29.47 9.40
C GLY A 247 9.47 29.17 7.97
N LEU A 248 10.02 28.14 7.31
CA LEU A 248 9.57 27.75 5.98
C LEU A 248 8.19 27.09 6.03
N SER A 249 7.38 27.31 5.00
CA SER A 249 6.16 26.51 4.79
C SER A 249 6.51 25.06 4.42
N PRO A 250 5.59 24.10 4.61
CA PRO A 250 5.77 22.73 4.14
C PRO A 250 6.25 22.60 2.69
N SER A 251 5.63 23.32 1.74
CA SER A 251 6.01 23.27 0.32
C SER A 251 7.38 23.89 0.04
N GLN A 252 7.74 24.96 0.75
CA GLN A 252 9.07 25.57 0.67
C GLN A 252 10.14 24.60 1.19
N ALA A 253 9.88 23.96 2.33
CA ALA A 253 10.75 22.94 2.89
C ALA A 253 10.91 21.76 1.91
N LEU A 254 9.81 21.24 1.34
CA LEU A 254 9.86 20.15 0.35
C LEU A 254 10.70 20.53 -0.87
N THR A 255 10.51 21.74 -1.41
CA THR A 255 11.24 22.23 -2.58
C THR A 255 12.74 22.36 -2.29
N GLU A 256 13.10 22.93 -1.13
CA GLU A 256 14.48 23.08 -0.71
C GLU A 256 15.15 21.71 -0.57
N LEU A 257 14.51 20.79 0.14
CA LEU A 257 15.06 19.46 0.41
C LEU A 257 15.16 18.60 -0.84
N ALA A 258 14.19 18.69 -1.74
CA ALA A 258 14.26 18.04 -3.05
C ALA A 258 15.48 18.51 -3.86
N GLY A 259 15.87 19.78 -3.73
CA GLY A 259 17.06 20.35 -4.38
C GLY A 259 18.40 19.79 -3.86
N THR A 260 18.41 19.13 -2.70
CA THR A 260 19.62 18.57 -2.07
C THR A 260 19.90 17.10 -2.44
N LEU A 261 19.02 16.47 -3.22
CA LEU A 261 19.21 15.08 -3.65
C LEU A 261 20.30 15.02 -4.74
N GLU A 262 21.51 14.55 -4.40
CA GLU A 262 22.74 14.59 -5.23
C GLU A 262 22.69 13.80 -6.56
N LYS A 263 21.58 13.16 -6.86
CA LYS A 263 21.17 12.88 -8.23
C LYS A 263 19.71 13.29 -8.34
N PRO A 264 19.37 14.40 -9.01
CA PRO A 264 18.03 14.58 -9.48
C PRO A 264 17.87 13.53 -10.58
N GLY A 265 17.43 12.33 -10.17
CA GLY A 265 16.41 11.64 -10.91
C GLY A 265 15.14 12.50 -10.90
N ILE A 266 15.22 13.74 -11.41
CA ILE A 266 14.15 14.25 -12.25
C ILE A 266 14.22 13.37 -13.51
N SER A 267 13.90 12.09 -13.32
CA SER A 267 13.11 11.39 -14.28
C SER A 267 11.86 12.27 -14.39
N MET A 268 11.87 13.14 -15.40
CA MET A 268 10.63 13.38 -16.10
C MET A 268 10.15 11.99 -16.49
N LEU A 269 9.33 11.38 -15.62
CA LEU A 269 8.30 10.46 -16.07
C LEU A 269 7.70 11.15 -17.29
N ASP A 270 7.86 10.47 -18.42
CA ASP A 270 7.54 10.91 -19.78
C ASP A 270 6.35 11.89 -19.79
N LEU A 271 6.41 12.94 -20.61
CA LEU A 271 5.30 13.88 -20.79
C LEU A 271 3.99 13.17 -21.22
N ALA A 272 4.04 11.91 -21.67
CA ALA A 272 2.89 11.02 -21.77
C ALA A 272 2.35 10.54 -20.41
N SER A 273 3.21 10.08 -19.49
CA SER A 273 2.88 9.70 -18.10
C SER A 273 2.45 10.90 -17.24
N LEU A 274 2.99 12.10 -17.48
CA LEU A 274 2.57 13.34 -16.82
C LEU A 274 1.26 13.93 -17.38
N ARG A 275 0.85 13.54 -18.60
CA ARG A 275 -0.49 13.89 -19.11
C ARG A 275 -1.58 13.09 -18.42
N GLU A 276 -1.30 11.87 -17.97
CA GLU A 276 -2.22 11.10 -17.12
C GLU A 276 -2.31 11.72 -15.70
N LEU A 277 -1.20 12.16 -15.10
CA LEU A 277 -1.25 12.83 -13.78
C LEU A 277 -1.84 14.25 -13.81
N ARG A 278 -1.70 15.00 -14.90
CA ARG A 278 -2.36 16.31 -15.07
C ARG A 278 -3.84 16.19 -15.45
N ALA A 279 -4.27 15.03 -15.95
CA ALA A 279 -5.69 14.67 -16.08
C ALA A 279 -6.29 14.15 -14.76
N LEU A 280 -5.46 13.65 -13.84
CA LEU A 280 -5.84 13.23 -12.48
C LEU A 280 -5.80 14.38 -11.44
N GLY A 281 -5.08 15.47 -11.71
CA GLY A 281 -4.93 16.64 -10.83
C GLY A 281 -6.11 17.62 -10.77
N SER A 282 -7.34 17.14 -10.93
CA SER A 282 -8.54 17.85 -10.47
C SER A 282 -9.53 16.91 -9.74
N GLY A 283 -9.12 15.67 -9.46
CA GLY A 283 -9.89 14.74 -8.65
C GLY A 283 -9.74 15.08 -7.18
N ARG A 284 -10.82 15.53 -6.53
CA ARG A 284 -10.91 15.67 -5.07
C ARG A 284 -10.51 14.35 -4.40
N HIS A 285 -9.27 14.23 -3.94
CA HIS A 285 -8.90 13.14 -3.04
C HIS A 285 -9.34 13.53 -1.62
N ARG A 286 -10.35 12.82 -1.12
CA ARG A 286 -10.56 12.66 0.32
C ARG A 286 -9.64 11.51 0.73
N TYR A 287 -8.99 11.59 1.89
CA TYR A 287 -8.05 10.61 2.48
C TYR A 287 -6.56 10.93 2.26
N THR A 288 -5.80 10.72 3.33
CA THR A 288 -4.49 11.31 3.64
C THR A 288 -3.40 10.83 2.68
N ALA A 289 -2.37 11.64 2.46
CA ALA A 289 -1.23 11.20 1.69
C ALA A 289 -0.39 10.10 2.36
N ALA A 290 -0.44 10.01 3.68
CA ALA A 290 0.15 8.91 4.41
C ALA A 290 -0.51 7.59 4.01
N GLU A 291 -1.84 7.54 3.85
CA GLU A 291 -2.58 6.35 3.38
C GLU A 291 -2.24 6.01 1.91
N ALA A 292 -2.16 7.00 1.03
CA ALA A 292 -1.79 6.78 -0.38
C ALA A 292 -0.36 6.22 -0.54
N MET A 293 0.58 6.66 0.30
CA MET A 293 1.96 6.18 0.32
C MET A 293 2.10 4.83 1.02
N ASN A 294 1.36 4.59 2.12
CA ASN A 294 1.34 3.31 2.82
C ASN A 294 0.83 2.19 1.91
N ARG A 295 -0.24 2.47 1.15
CA ARG A 295 -0.81 1.56 0.14
C ARG A 295 0.15 1.25 -1.00
N GLU A 296 1.13 2.12 -1.25
CA GLU A 296 2.22 1.86 -2.19
C GLU A 296 3.30 0.92 -1.64
N MET A 297 3.49 0.90 -0.32
CA MET A 297 4.64 0.30 0.37
C MET A 297 4.36 -1.11 0.93
N PHE A 298 3.15 -1.40 1.43
CA PHE A 298 2.84 -2.64 2.16
C PHE A 298 2.13 -3.74 1.35
N GLY A 299 1.84 -3.52 0.06
CA GLY A 299 1.20 -4.52 -0.81
C GLY A 299 2.11 -5.66 -1.28
N GLY A 300 3.00 -6.19 -0.42
CA GLY A 300 4.01 -7.19 -0.80
C GLY A 300 4.84 -7.80 0.33
N GLY A 301 4.28 -8.00 1.52
CA GLY A 301 4.96 -8.74 2.59
C GLY A 301 3.97 -9.26 3.63
N THR A 302 4.12 -10.53 4.02
CA THR A 302 3.37 -11.14 5.12
C THR A 302 3.78 -10.50 6.44
N GLU A 303 3.06 -9.48 6.88
CA GLU A 303 3.24 -8.86 8.18
C GLU A 303 2.60 -9.74 9.26
N ARG A 304 3.42 -10.55 9.93
CA ARG A 304 3.00 -11.27 11.13
C ARG A 304 2.81 -10.29 12.29
N ALA A 305 1.70 -10.43 13.00
CA ALA A 305 1.50 -9.78 14.28
C ALA A 305 2.59 -10.23 15.30
N LEU A 306 3.10 -9.29 16.10
CA LEU A 306 3.75 -9.66 17.36
C LEU A 306 2.67 -10.14 18.33
N PRO A 307 2.92 -11.19 19.13
CA PRO A 307 1.93 -11.70 20.06
C PRO A 307 1.57 -10.60 21.07
N CYS A 308 0.28 -10.27 21.16
CA CYS A 308 -0.25 -9.45 22.23
C CYS A 308 0.10 -10.12 23.56
N SER A 309 1.06 -9.52 24.29
CA SER A 309 1.24 -9.80 25.70
C SER A 309 -0.01 -9.33 26.44
N ASN A 310 -0.87 -10.27 26.80
CA ASN A 310 -1.87 -10.05 27.84
C ASN A 310 -1.16 -9.88 29.21
N PRO A 311 -1.75 -9.13 30.15
CA PRO A 311 -1.07 -8.51 31.29
C PRO A 311 -0.33 -9.48 32.23
#